data_AF-A0A4R6CSC9-F1
#
_entry.id   AF-A0A4R6CSC9-F1
#
_cell.length_a   1.000
_cell.length_b   1.000
_cell.length_c   1.000
_cell.angle_alpha   90.00
_cell.angle_beta   90.00
_cell.angle_gamma   90.00
#
_symmetry.space_group_name_H-M   'P 1'
#
loop_
_entity.id
_entity.type
_entity.pdbx_description
1 polymer ?
#
loop_
_entity_poly.entity_id
_entity_poly.type
_entity_poly.pdbx_seq_one_letter_code
_entity_poly.pdbx_strand_id
1 'polypeptide(L)'
;ILIMLPLMGRYGANVAPKINEILSVGWVFLIHELGNLGTILFGLPVALLLGLRQEAIGSTLGLGREGELAYISEKYTLDSPKGRGVLGIYLIGTIFGSIVFSILAPVLLGMGFSYQAVAMSSGVGSSSMMTAASSALAALVPKHSETILSFAAASQLLTSFIGTYIMYFLAVPLQRFMYVHLTSLLDKKKEVYPEHD
;
A
#
# COMPACT_ATOMS: atom_id res chain seq x y z
N ILE A 1 16.62 14.94 -3.55
CA ILE A 1 15.89 15.74 -2.54
C ILE A 1 15.34 17.03 -3.14
N LEU A 2 16.17 17.95 -3.67
CA LEU A 2 15.71 19.22 -4.26
C LEU A 2 14.64 19.08 -5.38
N ILE A 3 14.76 18.05 -6.23
CA ILE A 3 13.81 17.79 -7.34
C ILE A 3 12.44 17.30 -6.86
N MET A 4 12.34 16.75 -5.64
CA MET A 4 11.07 16.25 -5.07
C MET A 4 10.30 17.34 -4.30
N LEU A 5 10.95 18.45 -3.95
CA LEU A 5 10.32 19.57 -3.22
C LEU A 5 9.10 20.15 -3.95
N PRO A 6 9.10 20.36 -5.30
CA PRO A 6 7.91 20.85 -6.00
C PRO A 6 6.73 19.87 -5.94
N LEU A 7 7.00 18.57 -5.97
CA LEU A 7 5.97 17.53 -5.83
C LEU A 7 5.35 17.53 -4.43
N MET A 8 6.17 17.62 -3.39
CA MET A 8 5.70 17.74 -2.01
C MET A 8 4.91 19.04 -1.79
N GLY A 9 5.39 20.15 -2.35
CA GLY A 9 4.67 21.43 -2.36
C GLY A 9 3.32 21.34 -3.07
N ARG A 10 3.26 20.61 -4.19
CA ARG A 10 2.01 20.36 -4.92
C ARG A 10 1.02 19.49 -4.12
N TYR A 11 1.49 18.46 -3.42
CA TYR A 11 0.61 17.69 -2.52
C TYR A 11 0.06 18.55 -1.40
N GLY A 12 0.89 19.37 -0.75
CA GLY A 12 0.44 20.32 0.27
C GLY A 12 -0.59 21.32 -0.28
N ALA A 13 -0.33 21.88 -1.46
CA ALA A 13 -1.24 22.83 -2.12
C ALA A 13 -2.58 22.17 -2.52
N ASN A 14 -2.58 20.89 -2.88
CA ASN A 14 -3.81 20.17 -3.21
C ASN A 14 -4.62 19.79 -1.94
N VAL A 15 -3.96 19.49 -0.83
CA VAL A 15 -4.62 19.06 0.42
C VAL A 15 -5.15 20.26 1.21
N ALA A 16 -4.42 21.37 1.26
CA ALA A 16 -4.75 22.54 2.08
C ALA A 16 -6.18 23.10 1.86
N PRO A 17 -6.71 23.24 0.63
CA PRO A 17 -8.05 23.78 0.40
C PRO A 17 -9.18 22.89 0.96
N LYS A 18 -8.92 21.59 1.12
CA LYS A 18 -9.91 20.59 1.56
C LYS A 18 -9.61 20.05 2.96
N ILE A 19 -8.71 20.68 3.72
CA ILE A 19 -8.23 20.11 4.99
C ILE A 19 -9.33 19.89 6.02
N ASN A 20 -10.29 20.81 6.14
CA ASN A 20 -11.42 20.65 7.07
C ASN A 20 -12.31 19.47 6.68
N GLU A 21 -12.54 19.27 5.37
CA GLU A 21 -13.33 18.14 4.85
C GLU A 21 -12.60 16.82 5.09
N ILE A 22 -11.29 16.77 4.81
CA ILE A 22 -10.43 15.61 5.06
C ILE A 22 -10.40 15.25 6.55
N LEU A 23 -10.27 16.24 7.44
CA LEU A 23 -10.25 16.01 8.88
C LEU A 23 -11.60 15.47 9.38
N SER A 24 -12.72 15.91 8.79
CA SER A 24 -14.06 15.38 9.14
C SER A 24 -14.20 13.88 8.87
N VAL A 25 -13.49 13.37 7.87
CA VAL A 25 -13.41 11.94 7.53
C VAL A 25 -12.07 11.31 7.93
N GLY A 26 -11.26 12.00 8.75
CA GLY A 26 -9.91 11.58 9.11
C GLY A 26 -9.86 10.18 9.75
N TRP A 27 -10.90 9.84 10.51
CA TRP A 27 -11.04 8.52 11.13
C TRP A 27 -11.19 7.39 10.10
N VAL A 28 -11.81 7.69 8.95
CA VAL A 28 -11.94 6.71 7.85
C VAL A 28 -10.57 6.38 7.28
N PHE A 29 -9.68 7.37 7.13
CA PHE A 29 -8.32 7.11 6.67
C PHE A 29 -7.52 6.22 7.62
N LEU A 30 -7.72 6.36 8.94
CA LEU A 30 -7.05 5.50 9.93
C LEU A 30 -7.51 4.04 9.82
N ILE A 31 -8.80 3.81 9.68
CA ILE A 31 -9.36 2.45 9.52
C ILE A 31 -8.96 1.86 8.18
N HIS A 32 -8.99 2.66 7.12
CA HIS A 32 -8.58 2.27 5.77
C HIS A 32 -7.15 1.71 5.73
N GLU A 33 -6.23 2.30 6.49
CA GLU A 33 -4.83 1.88 6.52
C GLU A 33 -4.64 0.46 7.10
N LEU A 34 -5.56 -0.01 7.95
CA LEU A 34 -5.56 -1.42 8.40
C LEU A 34 -5.81 -2.39 7.24
N GLY A 35 -6.39 -1.91 6.13
CA GLY A 35 -6.54 -2.66 4.89
C GLY A 35 -5.21 -3.19 4.34
N ASN A 36 -4.08 -2.55 4.67
CA ASN A 36 -2.75 -3.02 4.28
C ASN A 36 -2.43 -4.38 4.91
N LEU A 37 -3.01 -4.72 6.06
CA LEU A 37 -2.88 -6.06 6.65
C LEU A 37 -3.50 -7.15 5.76
N GLY A 38 -4.37 -6.77 4.82
CA GLY A 38 -4.93 -7.66 3.81
C GLY A 38 -3.86 -8.33 2.94
N THR A 39 -2.70 -7.70 2.72
CA THR A 39 -1.59 -8.34 1.98
C THR A 39 -1.05 -9.55 2.73
N ILE A 40 -1.05 -9.51 4.06
CA ILE A 40 -0.67 -10.64 4.90
C ILE A 40 -1.81 -11.65 4.98
N LEU A 41 -3.05 -11.19 5.20
CA LEU A 41 -4.20 -12.08 5.37
C LEU A 41 -4.49 -12.92 4.12
N PHE A 42 -4.33 -12.33 2.92
CA PHE A 42 -4.67 -12.96 1.65
C PHE A 42 -3.45 -13.20 0.77
N GLY A 43 -2.54 -12.24 0.68
CA GLY A 43 -1.35 -12.35 -0.18
C GLY A 43 -0.35 -13.39 0.32
N LEU A 44 -0.08 -13.46 1.63
CA LEU A 44 0.85 -14.45 2.18
C LEU A 44 0.41 -15.90 1.89
N PRO A 45 -0.84 -16.32 2.19
CA PRO A 45 -1.30 -17.66 1.82
C PRO A 45 -1.10 -17.97 0.33
N VAL A 46 -1.45 -17.04 -0.56
CA VAL A 46 -1.30 -17.22 -2.01
C VAL A 46 0.17 -17.34 -2.39
N ALA A 47 1.05 -16.49 -1.85
CA ALA A 47 2.48 -16.54 -2.11
C ALA A 47 3.10 -17.89 -1.68
N LEU A 48 2.73 -18.38 -0.50
CA LEU A 48 3.18 -19.69 0.00
C LEU A 48 2.68 -20.84 -0.89
N LEU A 49 1.43 -20.79 -1.35
CA LEU A 49 0.86 -21.79 -2.27
C LEU A 49 1.57 -21.79 -3.64
N LEU A 50 2.08 -20.64 -4.09
CA LEU A 50 2.92 -20.53 -5.28
C LEU A 50 4.36 -21.01 -5.04
N GLY A 51 4.69 -21.46 -3.83
CA GLY A 51 6.02 -21.95 -3.46
C GLY A 51 7.01 -20.86 -3.08
N LEU A 52 6.59 -19.60 -2.99
CA LEU A 52 7.43 -18.51 -2.47
C LEU A 52 7.58 -18.72 -0.96
N ARG A 53 8.81 -18.76 -0.46
CA ARG A 53 9.09 -19.03 0.96
C ARG A 53 9.49 -17.75 1.67
N GLN A 54 10.77 -17.56 1.89
CA GLN A 54 11.27 -16.35 2.52
C GLN A 54 11.00 -15.10 1.66
N GLU A 55 10.92 -15.24 0.34
CA GLU A 55 10.48 -14.19 -0.57
C GLU A 55 9.06 -13.69 -0.25
N ALA A 56 8.18 -14.60 0.21
CA ALA A 56 6.80 -14.27 0.58
C ALA A 56 6.75 -13.28 1.75
N ILE A 57 7.71 -13.35 2.68
CA ILE A 57 7.79 -12.43 3.83
C ILE A 57 7.95 -10.99 3.33
N GLY A 58 8.88 -10.76 2.41
CA GLY A 58 9.14 -9.43 1.86
C GLY A 58 8.06 -8.96 0.89
N SER A 59 7.47 -9.86 0.09
CA SER A 59 6.47 -9.51 -0.92
C SER A 59 5.06 -9.33 -0.36
N THR A 60 4.80 -9.65 0.91
CA THR A 60 3.45 -9.58 1.50
C THR A 60 3.37 -8.78 2.80
N LEU A 61 4.48 -8.20 3.27
CA LEU A 61 4.52 -7.41 4.51
C LEU A 61 3.63 -6.16 4.48
N GLY A 62 3.30 -5.65 3.30
CA GLY A 62 2.45 -4.48 3.12
C GLY A 62 2.35 -4.09 1.65
N LEU A 63 2.25 -2.79 1.39
CA LEU A 63 2.06 -2.26 0.03
C LEU A 63 3.37 -2.17 -0.78
N GLY A 64 4.50 -2.54 -0.17
CA GLY A 64 5.83 -2.41 -0.78
C GLY A 64 6.20 -0.95 -0.98
N ARG A 65 6.04 -0.13 0.05
CA ARG A 65 6.42 1.29 0.08
C ARG A 65 7.73 1.47 0.81
N GLU A 66 8.10 2.72 1.00
CA GLU A 66 9.38 3.12 1.57
C GLU A 66 9.57 2.55 2.98
N GLY A 67 8.49 2.45 3.77
CA GLY A 67 8.51 1.85 5.10
C GLY A 67 8.90 0.37 5.07
N GLU A 68 8.24 -0.44 4.24
CA GLU A 68 8.53 -1.86 4.11
C GLU A 68 9.91 -2.11 3.50
N LEU A 69 10.28 -1.33 2.49
CA LEU A 69 11.59 -1.43 1.84
C LEU A 69 12.72 -1.10 2.85
N ALA A 70 12.56 -0.02 3.61
CA ALA A 70 13.50 0.35 4.67
C ALA A 70 13.61 -0.75 5.72
N TYR A 71 12.48 -1.21 6.27
CA TYR A 71 12.45 -2.24 7.30
C TYR A 71 13.11 -3.54 6.85
N ILE A 72 12.80 -4.03 5.65
CA ILE A 72 13.41 -5.25 5.12
C ILE A 72 14.90 -5.04 4.84
N SER A 73 15.29 -3.91 4.23
CA SER A 73 16.70 -3.64 3.94
C SER A 73 17.56 -3.57 5.20
N GLU A 74 17.04 -3.00 6.28
CA GLU A 74 17.72 -2.85 7.56
C GLU A 74 17.80 -4.19 8.31
N LYS A 75 16.73 -4.98 8.28
CA LYS A 75 16.65 -6.24 9.03
C LYS A 75 17.29 -7.45 8.33
N TYR A 76 17.28 -7.46 7.00
CA TYR A 76 17.53 -8.64 6.16
C TYR A 76 18.48 -8.40 4.97
N THR A 77 18.90 -7.16 4.68
CA THR A 77 19.57 -6.78 3.42
C THR A 77 18.68 -6.93 2.16
N LEU A 78 19.04 -6.24 1.09
CA LEU A 78 18.28 -6.30 -0.18
C LEU A 78 18.60 -7.54 -1.03
N ASP A 79 19.78 -8.15 -0.83
CA ASP A 79 20.21 -9.34 -1.58
C ASP A 79 19.60 -10.64 -1.04
N SER A 80 19.02 -10.60 0.16
CA SER A 80 18.34 -11.76 0.74
C SER A 80 17.08 -12.15 -0.03
N PRO A 81 16.56 -13.37 0.17
CA PRO A 81 15.24 -13.76 -0.35
C PRO A 81 14.14 -12.75 0.00
N LYS A 82 14.13 -12.21 1.23
CA LYS A 82 13.12 -11.24 1.69
C LYS A 82 13.30 -9.91 0.97
N GLY A 83 14.55 -9.45 0.84
CA GLY A 83 14.93 -8.26 0.09
C GLY A 83 14.48 -8.32 -1.38
N ARG A 84 14.75 -9.44 -2.05
CA ARG A 84 14.28 -9.68 -3.41
C ARG A 84 12.76 -9.70 -3.52
N GLY A 85 12.06 -10.25 -2.52
CA GLY A 85 10.60 -10.23 -2.42
C GLY A 85 10.02 -8.81 -2.38
N VAL A 86 10.51 -7.97 -1.46
CA VAL A 86 10.02 -6.58 -1.32
C VAL A 86 10.38 -5.72 -2.55
N LEU A 87 11.58 -5.89 -3.11
CA LEU A 87 12.00 -5.21 -4.33
C LEU A 87 11.13 -5.60 -5.53
N GLY A 88 10.80 -6.89 -5.64
CA GLY A 88 9.94 -7.41 -6.69
C GLY A 88 8.58 -6.70 -6.69
N ILE A 89 7.90 -6.64 -5.54
CA ILE A 89 6.60 -5.96 -5.45
C ILE A 89 6.70 -4.46 -5.64
N TYR A 90 7.79 -3.84 -5.17
CA TYR A 90 8.01 -2.40 -5.31
C TYR A 90 8.09 -2.02 -6.79
N LEU A 91 8.91 -2.74 -7.56
CA LEU A 91 9.14 -2.48 -8.97
C LEU A 91 7.93 -2.86 -9.83
N ILE A 92 7.42 -4.09 -9.67
CA ILE A 92 6.27 -4.58 -10.45
C ILE A 92 5.03 -3.75 -10.12
N GLY A 93 4.79 -3.48 -8.84
CA GLY A 93 3.65 -2.68 -8.39
C GLY A 93 3.69 -1.25 -8.95
N THR A 94 4.86 -0.61 -8.99
CA THR A 94 4.96 0.75 -9.55
C THR A 94 4.66 0.79 -11.05
N ILE A 95 5.23 -0.17 -11.80
CA ILE A 95 5.11 -0.22 -13.27
C ILE A 95 3.70 -0.66 -13.69
N PHE A 96 3.27 -1.85 -13.24
CA PHE A 96 2.02 -2.45 -13.69
C PHE A 96 0.83 -1.98 -12.88
N GLY A 97 1.03 -1.68 -11.59
CA GLY A 97 -0.05 -1.25 -10.71
C GLY A 97 -0.71 0.03 -11.18
N SER A 98 0.02 0.95 -11.83
CA SER A 98 -0.55 2.18 -12.37
C SER A 98 -1.61 1.90 -13.46
N ILE A 99 -1.40 0.86 -14.27
CA ILE A 99 -2.35 0.40 -15.30
C ILE A 99 -3.58 -0.24 -14.64
N VAL A 100 -3.36 -1.08 -13.62
CA VAL A 100 -4.46 -1.74 -12.90
C VAL A 100 -5.33 -0.70 -12.19
N PHE A 101 -4.70 0.26 -11.50
CA PHE A 101 -5.38 1.27 -10.69
C PHE A 101 -6.16 2.28 -11.53
N SER A 102 -5.67 2.64 -12.73
CA SER A 102 -6.40 3.52 -13.65
C SER A 102 -7.70 2.91 -14.15
N ILE A 103 -7.80 1.57 -14.21
CA ILE A 103 -9.01 0.85 -14.59
C ILE A 103 -9.88 0.57 -13.35
N LEU A 104 -9.26 0.16 -12.25
CA LEU A 104 -9.95 -0.27 -11.05
C LEU A 104 -10.78 0.85 -10.41
N ALA A 105 -10.24 2.09 -10.33
CA ALA A 105 -10.98 3.21 -9.74
C ALA A 105 -12.30 3.52 -10.49
N PRO A 106 -12.31 3.66 -11.84
CA PRO A 106 -13.54 3.70 -12.64
C PRO A 106 -14.51 2.55 -12.40
N VAL A 107 -14.00 1.31 -12.31
CA VAL A 107 -14.83 0.13 -12.09
C VAL A 107 -15.52 0.19 -10.73
N LEU A 108 -14.79 0.57 -9.67
CA LEU A 108 -15.35 0.73 -8.33
C LEU A 108 -16.43 1.82 -8.31
N LEU A 109 -16.21 2.94 -8.99
CA LEU A 109 -17.26 3.95 -9.15
C LEU A 109 -18.50 3.37 -9.84
N GLY A 110 -18.32 2.59 -10.92
CA GLY A 110 -19.40 1.92 -11.65
C GLY A 110 -20.14 0.86 -10.83
N MET A 111 -19.48 0.24 -9.85
CA MET A 111 -20.09 -0.71 -8.90
C MET A 111 -20.94 -0.02 -7.82
N GLY A 112 -21.00 1.33 -7.81
CA GLY A 112 -21.81 2.12 -6.89
C GLY A 112 -21.09 2.61 -5.64
N PHE A 113 -19.76 2.46 -5.55
CA PHE A 113 -18.99 3.06 -4.46
C PHE A 113 -18.96 4.59 -4.60
N SER A 114 -18.95 5.30 -3.47
CA SER A 114 -18.91 6.77 -3.49
C SER A 114 -17.59 7.29 -4.06
N TYR A 115 -17.64 8.41 -4.79
CA TYR A 115 -16.43 8.99 -5.36
C TYR A 115 -15.41 9.39 -4.29
N GLN A 116 -15.84 9.77 -3.08
CA GLN A 116 -14.92 10.05 -1.96
C GLN A 116 -14.18 8.79 -1.54
N ALA A 117 -14.87 7.66 -1.38
CA ALA A 117 -14.25 6.41 -0.98
C ALA A 117 -13.24 5.92 -2.03
N VAL A 118 -13.60 5.98 -3.31
CA VAL A 118 -12.71 5.59 -4.41
C VAL A 118 -11.53 6.58 -4.53
N ALA A 119 -11.74 7.86 -4.28
CA ALA A 119 -10.66 8.85 -4.24
C ALA A 119 -9.66 8.57 -3.12
N MET A 120 -10.15 8.22 -1.92
CA MET A 120 -9.29 7.83 -0.79
C MET A 120 -8.51 6.56 -1.12
N SER A 121 -9.18 5.51 -1.61
CA SER A 121 -8.50 4.27 -2.00
C SER A 121 -7.52 4.47 -3.16
N SER A 122 -7.72 5.48 -4.00
CA SER A 122 -6.78 5.78 -5.10
C SER A 122 -5.41 6.21 -4.57
N GLY A 123 -5.32 6.78 -3.36
CA GLY A 123 -4.06 7.16 -2.76
C GLY A 123 -3.38 6.06 -1.96
N VAL A 124 -3.74 4.79 -2.15
CA VAL A 124 -2.85 3.69 -1.74
C VAL A 124 -1.87 3.39 -2.86
N GLY A 125 -0.64 3.06 -2.49
CA GLY A 125 0.38 2.67 -3.45
C GLY A 125 1.33 3.82 -3.78
N SER A 126 1.76 3.92 -5.03
CA SER A 126 2.85 4.83 -5.43
C SER A 126 2.25 6.12 -5.95
N SER A 127 3.05 7.18 -6.00
CA SER A 127 2.63 8.45 -6.61
C SER A 127 2.11 8.27 -8.05
N SER A 128 2.68 7.33 -8.81
CA SER A 128 2.21 7.01 -10.17
C SER A 128 0.86 6.31 -10.16
N MET A 129 0.65 5.34 -9.27
CA MET A 129 -0.62 4.62 -9.11
C MET A 129 -1.73 5.57 -8.67
N MET A 130 -1.44 6.42 -7.67
CA MET A 130 -2.36 7.45 -7.21
C MET A 130 -2.73 8.42 -8.32
N THR A 131 -1.74 8.94 -9.04
CA THR A 131 -2.00 9.90 -10.13
C THR A 131 -2.85 9.25 -11.22
N ALA A 132 -2.56 8.00 -11.59
CA ALA A 132 -3.29 7.27 -12.62
C ALA A 132 -4.76 7.02 -12.21
N ALA A 133 -5.00 6.48 -11.00
CA ALA A 133 -6.35 6.21 -10.50
C ALA A 133 -7.17 7.49 -10.30
N SER A 134 -6.60 8.48 -9.60
CA SER A 134 -7.32 9.72 -9.28
C SER A 134 -7.62 10.55 -10.52
N SER A 135 -6.73 10.57 -11.52
CA SER A 135 -6.98 11.26 -12.80
C SER A 135 -8.08 10.56 -13.61
N ALA A 136 -8.08 9.23 -13.65
CA ALA A 136 -9.13 8.46 -14.32
C ALA A 136 -10.50 8.68 -13.66
N LEU A 137 -10.54 8.68 -12.31
CA LEU A 137 -11.75 8.95 -11.55
C LEU A 137 -12.25 10.40 -11.75
N ALA A 138 -11.34 11.38 -11.71
CA ALA A 138 -11.64 12.79 -11.91
C ALA A 138 -12.21 13.08 -13.32
N ALA A 139 -11.78 12.35 -14.34
CA ALA A 139 -12.33 12.44 -15.68
C ALA A 139 -13.80 11.97 -15.76
N LEU A 140 -14.19 11.01 -14.93
CA LEU A 140 -15.57 10.49 -14.86
C LEU A 140 -16.49 11.35 -13.99
N VAL A 141 -15.93 12.08 -13.02
CA VAL A 141 -16.70 12.97 -12.14
C VAL A 141 -16.10 14.40 -12.15
N PRO A 142 -16.15 15.14 -13.27
CA PRO A 142 -15.42 16.41 -13.41
C PRO A 142 -15.81 17.46 -12.37
N LYS A 143 -17.08 17.47 -11.93
CA LYS A 143 -17.59 18.37 -10.90
C LYS A 143 -16.88 18.21 -9.55
N HIS A 144 -16.35 17.02 -9.26
CA HIS A 144 -15.69 16.70 -8.00
C HIS A 144 -14.18 16.44 -8.18
N SER A 145 -13.61 16.81 -9.33
CA SER A 145 -12.20 16.58 -9.68
C SER A 145 -11.22 17.09 -8.61
N GLU A 146 -11.43 18.33 -8.13
CA GLU A 146 -10.57 18.90 -7.09
C GLU A 146 -10.62 18.08 -5.80
N THR A 147 -11.81 17.74 -5.31
CA THR A 147 -11.99 16.90 -4.12
C THR A 147 -11.34 15.52 -4.30
N ILE A 148 -11.49 14.90 -5.47
CA ILE A 148 -10.88 13.59 -5.78
C ILE A 148 -9.36 13.67 -5.66
N LEU A 149 -8.74 14.66 -6.31
CA LEU A 149 -7.29 14.82 -6.30
C LEU A 149 -6.76 15.15 -4.91
N SER A 150 -7.47 15.99 -4.15
CA SER A 150 -7.14 16.33 -2.77
C SER A 150 -7.22 15.12 -1.84
N PHE A 151 -8.29 14.32 -1.94
CA PHE A 151 -8.49 13.13 -1.10
C PHE A 151 -7.46 12.04 -1.42
N ALA A 152 -7.15 11.83 -2.70
CA ALA A 152 -6.11 10.89 -3.10
C ALA A 152 -4.72 11.31 -2.60
N ALA A 153 -4.36 12.59 -2.75
CA ALA A 153 -3.09 13.12 -2.25
C ALA A 153 -2.99 13.04 -0.72
N ALA A 154 -4.08 13.34 -0.01
CA ALA A 154 -4.13 13.20 1.43
C ALA A 154 -3.96 11.74 1.87
N SER A 155 -4.62 10.80 1.18
CA SER A 155 -4.45 9.37 1.48
C SER A 155 -3.01 8.94 1.30
N GLN A 156 -2.37 9.33 0.20
CA GLN A 156 -0.99 8.93 -0.07
C GLN A 156 -0.01 9.43 1.00
N LEU A 157 -0.17 10.67 1.44
CA LEU A 157 0.63 11.23 2.53
C LEU A 157 0.39 10.47 3.84
N LEU A 158 -0.87 10.16 4.15
CA LEU A 158 -1.22 9.48 5.38
C LEU A 158 -0.73 8.03 5.37
N THR A 159 -0.91 7.31 4.26
CA THR A 159 -0.44 5.92 4.08
C THR A 159 1.07 5.82 4.21
N SER A 160 1.84 6.72 3.59
CA SER A 160 3.31 6.72 3.77
C SER A 160 3.74 6.94 5.22
N PHE A 161 3.02 7.77 5.98
CA PHE A 161 3.36 8.08 7.37
C PHE A 161 2.83 7.02 8.35
N ILE A 162 1.51 6.87 8.43
CA ILE A 162 0.82 5.98 9.38
C ILE A 162 1.01 4.52 9.00
N GLY A 163 1.05 4.20 7.71
CA GLY A 163 1.27 2.83 7.23
C GLY A 163 2.57 2.24 7.73
N THR A 164 3.63 3.03 7.87
CA THR A 164 4.90 2.57 8.46
C THR A 164 4.74 2.14 9.92
N TYR A 165 3.96 2.86 10.72
CA TYR A 165 3.70 2.49 12.11
C TYR A 165 2.80 1.25 12.21
N ILE A 166 1.74 1.19 11.39
CA ILE A 166 0.88 0.00 11.30
C ILE A 166 1.69 -1.21 10.85
N MET A 167 2.60 -1.04 9.89
CA MET A 167 3.51 -2.08 9.45
C MET A 167 4.32 -2.61 10.62
N TYR A 168 5.03 -1.72 11.33
CA TYR A 168 5.92 -2.12 12.42
C TYR A 168 5.18 -2.79 13.59
N PHE A 169 4.08 -2.20 14.05
CA PHE A 169 3.39 -2.65 15.26
C PHE A 169 2.33 -3.73 15.02
N LEU A 170 1.76 -3.83 13.82
CA LEU A 170 0.68 -4.77 13.52
C LEU A 170 1.06 -5.76 12.41
N ALA A 171 1.59 -5.28 11.29
CA ALA A 171 1.85 -6.13 10.13
C ALA A 171 3.00 -7.12 10.41
N VAL A 172 4.12 -6.65 10.96
CA VAL A 172 5.27 -7.52 11.31
C VAL A 172 4.89 -8.66 12.27
N PRO A 173 4.23 -8.41 13.43
CA PRO A 173 3.86 -9.51 14.33
C PRO A 173 2.81 -10.44 13.71
N LEU A 174 1.85 -9.90 12.95
CA LEU A 174 0.86 -10.70 12.23
C LEU A 174 1.52 -11.59 11.18
N GLN A 175 2.43 -11.04 10.38
CA GLN A 175 3.19 -11.75 9.35
C GLN A 175 3.98 -12.92 9.97
N ARG A 176 4.66 -12.67 11.09
CA ARG A 176 5.40 -13.72 11.80
C ARG A 176 4.50 -14.86 12.24
N PHE A 177 3.36 -14.54 12.86
CA PHE A 177 2.40 -15.54 13.31
C PHE A 177 1.84 -16.34 12.13
N MET A 178 1.37 -15.66 11.09
CA MET A 178 0.75 -16.30 9.93
C MET A 178 1.74 -17.14 9.12
N TYR A 179 2.95 -16.65 8.89
CA TYR A 179 3.99 -17.39 8.16
C TYR A 179 4.28 -18.74 8.82
N VAL A 180 4.55 -18.74 10.13
CA VAL A 180 4.85 -19.98 10.88
C VAL A 180 3.64 -20.92 10.91
N HIS A 181 2.43 -20.36 11.08
CA HIS A 181 1.22 -21.17 11.12
C HIS A 181 0.92 -21.83 9.76
N LEU A 182 0.96 -21.05 8.67
CA LEU A 182 0.63 -21.53 7.32
C LEU A 182 1.68 -22.52 6.79
N THR A 183 2.97 -22.26 6.98
CA THR A 183 4.04 -23.19 6.59
C THR A 183 3.94 -24.51 7.35
N SER A 184 3.61 -24.47 8.65
CA SER A 184 3.38 -25.69 9.44
C SER A 184 2.22 -26.54 8.92
N LEU A 185 1.18 -25.92 8.37
CA LEU A 185 0.04 -26.62 7.77
C LEU A 185 0.41 -27.22 6.41
N LEU A 186 1.14 -26.46 5.58
CA LEU A 186 1.50 -26.87 4.22
C LEU A 186 2.55 -27.98 4.19
N ASP A 187 3.61 -27.88 5.01
CA ASP A 187 4.76 -28.79 4.92
C ASP A 187 4.79 -29.88 5.99
N LYS A 188 3.82 -29.85 6.93
CA LYS A 188 3.83 -30.68 8.16
C LYS A 188 5.14 -30.55 8.97
N LYS A 189 5.90 -29.50 8.73
CA LYS A 189 7.12 -29.11 9.45
C LYS A 189 7.01 -27.64 9.83
N LYS A 190 7.41 -27.33 11.06
CA LYS A 190 7.35 -25.97 11.59
C LYS A 190 8.55 -25.19 11.07
N GLU A 191 8.36 -24.34 10.07
CA GLU A 191 9.40 -23.39 9.69
C GLU A 191 9.57 -22.34 10.80
N VAL A 192 10.83 -22.00 11.09
CA VAL A 192 11.16 -20.93 12.02
C VAL A 192 11.18 -19.62 11.24
N TYR A 193 10.45 -18.62 11.73
CA TYR A 193 10.50 -17.29 11.13
C TYR A 193 11.92 -16.72 11.24
N PRO A 194 12.55 -16.32 10.13
CA PRO A 194 13.90 -15.77 10.16
C PRO A 194 13.90 -14.41 10.87
N GLU A 195 14.60 -14.30 12.00
CA GLU A 195 14.74 -13.03 12.74
C GLU A 195 15.70 -12.07 12.03
N HIS A 196 16.75 -12.59 11.41
CA HIS A 196 17.75 -11.86 10.63
C HIS A 196 18.21 -12.72 9.46
N ASP A 197 18.96 -12.12 8.53
CA ASP A 197 19.76 -12.86 7.56
C ASP A 197 21.18 -13.11 8.07
#